data_AF-A0A7Y8LZS6-F1
#
_entry.id   AF-A0A7Y8LZS6-F1
#
_cell.length_a   1.000
_cell.length_b   1.000
_cell.length_c   1.000
_cell.angle_alpha   90.00
_cell.angle_beta   90.00
_cell.angle_gamma   90.00
#
_symmetry.space_group_name_H-M   'P 1'
#
loop_
_entity.id
_entity.type
_entity.pdbx_description
1 polymer ?
#
loop_
_entity_poly.entity_id
_entity_poly.type
_entity_poly.pdbx_seq_one_letter_code
_entity_poly.pdbx_strand_id
1 'polypeptide(L)'
;MNLPDYQVLPAPLWLITSLHLLTLALHFIAMNFVVGGLVLVLAYRAQDRWCNPVILRFVRLFPIVMAATVTFGVAPLLFLQLVYGRFIYAASIVSAWFWLAVVGVVIASYYALYAASFSNRLSARKVCLAVALIGAVYVSLAYSSVFSMMERPELVKQLYAEDQSGLVWNPRFKDYLLRWLHMMAGALTIGGFFASSVAVGNPASPDPGRRFFLWGMVLGFLTGLAYLFSLGEVIGPFMRSPAIWVLAPGLVLSLLSVWFYHRRNLVIAGGALSLSMLAMVFSRHSVRLLQLEGHFDPSAVPVRPQWTVFALFLVCFLVALILGSYMLRVFFRRAESRQT
;
A
#
# COMPACT_ATOMS: atom_id res chain seq x y z
N MET A 1 32.33 -7.80 -21.17
CA MET A 1 32.40 -8.93 -20.22
C MET A 1 31.01 -9.17 -19.65
N ASN A 2 30.41 -10.32 -19.91
CA ASN A 2 29.22 -10.73 -19.16
C ASN A 2 29.72 -11.19 -17.78
N LEU A 3 29.41 -10.43 -16.74
CA LEU A 3 29.64 -10.88 -15.37
C LEU A 3 28.81 -12.15 -15.14
N PRO A 4 29.30 -13.13 -14.36
CA PRO A 4 28.52 -14.30 -14.02
C PRO A 4 27.19 -13.87 -13.38
N ASP A 5 26.08 -14.34 -13.98
CA ASP A 5 24.74 -14.07 -13.47
C ASP A 5 24.41 -15.14 -12.42
N TYR A 6 24.33 -14.71 -11.17
CA TYR A 6 23.99 -15.56 -10.03
C TYR A 6 22.49 -15.53 -9.72
N GLN A 7 21.68 -14.84 -10.52
CA GLN A 7 20.25 -14.72 -10.26
C GLN A 7 19.53 -16.01 -10.66
N VAL A 8 18.92 -16.67 -9.67
CA VAL A 8 18.09 -17.87 -9.85
C VAL A 8 16.77 -17.68 -9.11
N LEU A 9 15.68 -18.12 -9.71
CA LEU A 9 14.36 -18.11 -9.06
C LEU A 9 14.13 -19.43 -8.31
N PRO A 10 13.74 -19.40 -7.02
CA PRO A 10 13.48 -20.59 -6.22
C PRO A 10 12.12 -21.25 -6.54
N ALA A 11 11.31 -20.65 -7.40
CA ALA A 11 10.01 -21.15 -7.84
C ALA A 11 9.66 -20.57 -9.22
N PRO A 12 8.69 -21.13 -9.95
CA PRO A 12 8.24 -20.58 -11.22
C PRO A 12 7.80 -19.11 -11.11
N LEU A 13 8.14 -18.30 -12.10
CA LEU A 13 7.87 -16.85 -12.10
C LEU A 13 6.39 -16.51 -11.88
N TRP A 14 5.48 -17.26 -12.52
CA TRP A 14 4.04 -17.02 -12.36
C TRP A 14 3.60 -17.11 -10.89
N LEU A 15 4.14 -18.06 -10.14
CA LEU A 15 3.80 -18.29 -8.74
C LEU A 15 4.33 -17.18 -7.85
N ILE A 16 5.60 -16.78 -8.05
CA ILE A 16 6.23 -15.66 -7.36
C ILE A 16 5.45 -14.37 -7.62
N THR A 17 5.11 -14.10 -8.88
CA THR A 17 4.35 -12.91 -9.27
C THR A 17 2.95 -12.93 -8.68
N SER A 18 2.21 -14.03 -8.74
CA SER A 18 0.87 -14.12 -8.13
C SER A 18 0.90 -13.85 -6.63
N LEU A 19 1.87 -14.43 -5.90
CA LEU A 19 2.04 -14.21 -4.46
C LEU A 19 2.47 -12.78 -4.14
N HIS A 20 3.34 -12.18 -4.95
CA HIS A 20 3.71 -10.78 -4.84
C HIS A 20 2.49 -9.86 -4.99
N LEU A 21 1.69 -10.04 -6.04
CA LEU A 21 0.52 -9.19 -6.27
C LEU A 21 -0.52 -9.34 -5.14
N LEU A 22 -0.77 -10.57 -4.69
CA LEU A 22 -1.69 -10.85 -3.59
C LEU A 22 -1.21 -10.21 -2.28
N THR A 23 0.04 -10.47 -1.88
CA THR A 23 0.58 -9.95 -0.61
C THR A 23 0.73 -8.43 -0.64
N LEU A 24 1.05 -7.83 -1.79
CA LEU A 24 1.09 -6.38 -1.97
C LEU A 24 -0.32 -5.77 -1.87
N ALA A 25 -1.34 -6.41 -2.44
CA ALA A 25 -2.72 -5.95 -2.29
C ALA A 25 -3.19 -6.01 -0.83
N LEU A 26 -2.89 -7.09 -0.10
CA LEU A 26 -3.17 -7.20 1.34
C LEU A 26 -2.46 -6.12 2.15
N HIS A 27 -1.17 -5.88 1.87
CA HIS A 27 -0.42 -4.79 2.48
C HIS A 27 -1.05 -3.43 2.21
N PHE A 28 -1.43 -3.13 0.96
CA PHE A 28 -2.08 -1.86 0.62
C PHE A 28 -3.43 -1.69 1.29
N ILE A 29 -4.24 -2.73 1.46
CA ILE A 29 -5.49 -2.62 2.22
C ILE A 29 -5.20 -2.19 3.67
N ALA A 30 -4.25 -2.85 4.34
CA ALA A 30 -3.88 -2.54 5.72
C ALA A 30 -3.23 -1.14 5.84
N MET A 31 -2.30 -0.81 4.95
CA MET A 31 -1.61 0.49 4.90
C MET A 31 -2.59 1.63 4.64
N ASN A 32 -3.49 1.46 3.67
CA ASN A 32 -4.49 2.47 3.32
C ASN A 32 -5.52 2.67 4.44
N PHE A 33 -5.85 1.63 5.21
CA PHE A 33 -6.64 1.80 6.44
C PHE A 33 -5.91 2.70 7.44
N VAL A 34 -4.62 2.48 7.71
CA VAL A 34 -3.85 3.27 8.69
C VAL A 34 -3.72 4.71 8.23
N VAL A 35 -3.23 4.95 7.00
CA VAL A 35 -3.00 6.31 6.48
C VAL A 35 -4.32 7.06 6.29
N GLY A 36 -5.28 6.46 5.60
CA GLY A 36 -6.59 7.06 5.38
C GLY A 36 -7.34 7.33 6.69
N GLY A 37 -7.25 6.40 7.64
CA GLY A 37 -7.80 6.55 8.98
C GLY A 37 -7.13 7.69 9.75
N LEU A 38 -5.81 7.82 9.70
CA LEU A 38 -5.08 8.91 10.36
C LEU A 38 -5.50 10.28 9.79
N VAL A 39 -5.58 10.40 8.47
CA VAL A 39 -6.03 11.63 7.81
C VAL A 39 -7.47 11.95 8.19
N LEU A 40 -8.36 10.94 8.18
CA LEU A 40 -9.76 11.11 8.59
C LEU A 40 -9.89 11.56 10.05
N VAL A 41 -9.17 10.92 10.98
CA VAL A 41 -9.21 11.23 12.41
C VAL A 41 -8.72 12.65 12.68
N LEU A 42 -7.62 13.07 12.03
CA LEU A 42 -7.09 14.42 12.17
C LEU A 42 -7.99 15.48 11.51
N ALA A 43 -8.65 15.16 10.39
CA ALA A 43 -9.56 16.08 9.71
C ALA A 43 -10.89 16.29 10.44
N TYR A 44 -11.53 15.21 10.92
CA TYR A 44 -12.75 15.32 11.74
C TYR A 44 -12.47 15.97 13.09
N ARG A 45 -11.22 15.88 13.54
CA ARG A 45 -10.77 16.64 14.68
C ARG A 45 -10.74 18.16 14.43
N ALA A 46 -10.30 18.63 13.27
CA ALA A 46 -10.28 20.08 12.99
C ALA A 46 -11.68 20.73 13.13
N GLN A 47 -12.75 19.93 13.19
CA GLN A 47 -14.15 20.34 13.35
C GLN A 47 -14.72 20.12 14.76
N ASP A 48 -13.86 19.90 15.78
CA ASP A 48 -14.22 19.62 17.18
C ASP A 48 -15.03 18.35 17.49
N ARG A 49 -15.04 17.37 16.59
CA ARG A 49 -15.83 16.12 16.71
C ARG A 49 -15.11 14.94 17.36
N TRP A 50 -14.25 15.15 18.37
CA TRP A 50 -13.49 14.07 19.03
C TRP A 50 -14.36 13.02 19.73
N CYS A 51 -15.54 13.42 20.22
CA CYS A 51 -16.41 12.53 20.99
C CYS A 51 -17.11 11.49 20.10
N ASN A 52 -16.87 11.49 18.78
CA ASN A 52 -17.46 10.51 17.89
C ASN A 52 -16.88 9.10 18.20
N PRO A 53 -17.73 8.11 18.52
CA PRO A 53 -17.29 6.77 18.89
C PRO A 53 -16.51 6.06 17.78
N VAL A 54 -16.76 6.38 16.50
CA VAL A 54 -16.03 5.84 15.36
C VAL A 54 -14.57 6.30 15.39
N ILE A 55 -14.34 7.60 15.66
CA ILE A 55 -13.00 8.20 15.73
C ILE A 55 -12.18 7.58 16.87
N LEU A 56 -12.78 7.40 18.05
CA LEU A 56 -12.11 6.76 19.19
C LEU A 56 -11.79 5.29 18.91
N ARG A 57 -12.67 4.57 18.21
CA ARG A 57 -12.42 3.18 17.80
C ARG A 57 -11.23 3.09 16.85
N PHE A 58 -11.11 3.99 15.88
CA PHE A 58 -9.96 4.06 14.97
C PHE A 58 -8.64 4.27 15.73
N VAL A 59 -8.61 5.23 16.67
CA VAL A 59 -7.42 5.50 17.49
C VAL A 59 -6.94 4.25 18.25
N ARG A 60 -7.87 3.44 18.77
CA ARG A 60 -7.55 2.18 19.46
C ARG A 60 -7.12 1.07 18.50
N LEU A 61 -7.58 1.10 17.25
CA LEU A 61 -7.26 0.09 16.24
C LEU A 61 -5.91 0.35 15.58
N PHE A 62 -5.45 1.59 15.47
CA PHE A 62 -4.24 1.92 14.72
C PHE A 62 -3.00 1.10 15.12
N PRO A 63 -2.68 0.87 16.42
CA PRO A 63 -1.51 0.06 16.75
C PRO A 63 -1.62 -1.39 16.26
N ILE A 64 -2.82 -1.98 16.33
CA ILE A 64 -3.06 -3.36 15.89
C ILE A 64 -2.95 -3.44 14.36
N VAL A 65 -3.58 -2.52 13.64
CA VAL A 65 -3.55 -2.53 12.17
C VAL A 65 -2.16 -2.15 11.66
N MET A 66 -1.42 -1.27 12.35
CA MET A 66 -0.03 -0.96 12.02
C MET A 66 0.86 -2.20 12.09
N ALA A 67 0.70 -3.04 13.13
CA ALA A 67 1.43 -4.31 13.21
C ALA A 67 1.13 -5.20 12.00
N ALA A 68 -0.15 -5.35 11.64
CA ALA A 68 -0.56 -6.09 10.46
C ALA A 68 0.02 -5.49 9.16
N THR A 69 0.01 -4.16 9.02
CA THR A 69 0.59 -3.44 7.87
C THR A 69 2.07 -3.76 7.71
N VAL A 70 2.85 -3.72 8.81
CA VAL A 70 4.28 -4.04 8.78
C VAL A 70 4.49 -5.50 8.39
N THR A 71 3.77 -6.45 9.02
CA THR A 71 3.88 -7.88 8.71
C THR A 71 3.53 -8.17 7.26
N PHE A 72 2.42 -7.63 6.74
CA PHE A 72 2.03 -7.81 5.35
C PHE A 72 2.98 -7.11 4.37
N GLY A 73 3.76 -6.11 4.82
CA GLY A 73 4.73 -5.41 3.98
C GLY A 73 6.01 -6.19 3.72
N VAL A 74 6.36 -7.15 4.58
CA VAL A 74 7.59 -7.95 4.44
C VAL A 74 7.54 -8.83 3.20
N ALA A 75 6.48 -9.63 3.04
CA ALA A 75 6.35 -10.57 1.92
C ALA A 75 6.44 -9.91 0.52
N PRO A 76 5.69 -8.85 0.18
CA PRO A 76 5.77 -8.24 -1.15
C PRO A 76 7.14 -7.59 -1.40
N LEU A 77 7.79 -7.04 -0.37
CA LEU A 77 9.15 -6.51 -0.51
C LEU A 77 10.15 -7.63 -0.83
N LEU A 78 10.06 -8.78 -0.15
CA LEU A 78 10.91 -9.94 -0.42
C LEU A 78 10.69 -10.49 -1.84
N PHE A 79 9.44 -10.62 -2.30
CA PHE A 79 9.19 -11.05 -3.68
C PHE A 79 9.68 -10.06 -4.71
N LEU A 80 9.57 -8.75 -4.44
CA LEU A 80 10.16 -7.72 -5.28
C LEU A 80 11.68 -7.86 -5.35
N GLN A 81 12.34 -8.06 -4.21
CA GLN A 81 13.80 -8.24 -4.13
C GLN A 81 14.26 -9.54 -4.78
N LEU A 82 13.45 -10.59 -4.73
CA LEU A 82 13.76 -11.88 -5.35
C LEU A 82 13.84 -11.77 -6.88
N VAL A 83 12.90 -11.04 -7.49
CA VAL A 83 12.81 -10.91 -8.95
C VAL A 83 13.62 -9.71 -9.47
N TYR A 84 13.62 -8.59 -8.75
CA TYR A 84 14.19 -7.32 -9.21
C TYR A 84 15.33 -6.83 -8.32
N GLY A 85 16.00 -7.75 -7.62
CA GLY A 85 17.04 -7.46 -6.62
C GLY A 85 18.07 -6.44 -7.09
N ARG A 86 18.66 -6.68 -8.27
CA ARG A 86 19.67 -5.77 -8.87
C ARG A 86 19.19 -4.32 -8.94
N PHE A 87 17.95 -4.10 -9.36
CA PHE A 87 17.40 -2.77 -9.56
C PHE A 87 17.04 -2.10 -8.23
N ILE A 88 16.37 -2.85 -7.33
CA ILE A 88 15.93 -2.27 -6.06
C ILE A 88 17.12 -1.98 -5.14
N TYR A 89 18.13 -2.87 -5.11
CA TYR A 89 19.33 -2.64 -4.32
C TYR A 89 20.12 -1.44 -4.83
N ALA A 90 20.36 -1.35 -6.15
CA ALA A 90 21.05 -0.21 -6.73
C ALA A 90 20.33 1.12 -6.44
N ALA A 91 19.01 1.18 -6.64
CA ALA A 91 18.21 2.36 -6.31
C ALA A 91 18.23 2.69 -4.81
N SER A 92 18.19 1.67 -3.94
CA SER A 92 18.25 1.88 -2.49
C SER A 92 19.63 2.34 -2.01
N ILE A 93 20.72 1.97 -2.69
CA ILE A 93 22.08 2.43 -2.37
C ILE A 93 22.24 3.92 -2.65
N VAL A 94 21.70 4.41 -3.78
CA VAL A 94 21.71 5.86 -4.10
C VAL A 94 21.01 6.68 -3.01
N SER A 95 19.91 6.17 -2.46
CA SER A 95 19.17 6.80 -1.35
C SER A 95 19.34 6.07 0.00
N ALA A 96 20.53 5.52 0.28
CA ALA A 96 20.75 4.59 1.40
C ALA A 96 20.26 5.12 2.75
N TRP A 97 20.60 6.36 3.11
CA TRP A 97 20.22 6.91 4.41
C TRP A 97 18.72 7.11 4.55
N PHE A 98 18.05 7.54 3.48
CA PHE A 98 16.59 7.67 3.47
C PHE A 98 15.90 6.31 3.51
N TRP A 99 16.45 5.32 2.81
CA TRP A 99 15.93 3.95 2.82
C TRP A 99 16.07 3.31 4.21
N LEU A 100 17.22 3.46 4.86
CA LEU A 100 17.45 2.95 6.22
C LEU A 100 16.59 3.67 7.26
N ALA A 101 16.40 4.97 7.11
CA ALA A 101 15.55 5.77 8.00
C ALA A 101 14.08 5.32 7.99
N VAL A 102 13.58 4.64 6.94
CA VAL A 102 12.24 4.03 6.94
C VAL A 102 12.01 3.17 8.17
N VAL A 103 13.00 2.35 8.57
CA VAL A 103 12.87 1.47 9.75
C VAL A 103 12.69 2.29 11.03
N GLY A 104 13.56 3.28 11.25
CA GLY A 104 13.48 4.16 12.43
C GLY A 104 12.17 4.96 12.47
N VAL A 105 11.73 5.49 11.33
CA VAL A 105 10.48 6.25 11.21
C VAL A 105 9.26 5.36 11.45
N VAL A 106 9.22 4.13 10.92
CA VAL A 106 8.14 3.17 11.17
C VAL A 106 8.05 2.84 12.66
N ILE A 107 9.19 2.61 13.33
CA ILE A 107 9.25 2.35 14.77
C ILE A 107 8.70 3.56 15.55
N ALA A 108 9.18 4.77 15.25
CA ALA A 108 8.72 5.99 15.90
C ALA A 108 7.21 6.22 15.70
N SER A 109 6.71 6.07 14.46
CA SER A 109 5.28 6.14 14.15
C SER A 109 4.48 5.10 14.94
N TYR A 110 4.98 3.87 15.06
CA TYR A 110 4.28 2.83 15.79
C TYR A 110 4.16 3.13 17.28
N TYR A 111 5.25 3.59 17.92
CA TYR A 111 5.20 4.06 19.31
C TYR A 111 4.28 5.28 19.48
N ALA A 112 4.28 6.20 18.51
CA ALA A 112 3.36 7.34 18.54
C ALA A 112 1.90 6.88 18.48
N LEU A 113 1.55 5.89 17.66
CA LEU A 113 0.20 5.31 17.64
C LEU A 113 -0.19 4.68 18.98
N TYR A 114 0.72 3.96 19.63
CA TYR A 114 0.48 3.44 20.99
C TYR A 114 0.28 4.55 22.02
N ALA A 115 1.16 5.56 22.03
CA ALA A 115 1.04 6.70 22.92
C ALA A 115 -0.29 7.44 22.71
N ALA A 116 -0.74 7.60 21.46
CA ALA A 116 -2.04 8.17 21.13
C ALA A 116 -3.22 7.34 21.66
N SER A 117 -3.14 6.01 21.53
CA SER A 117 -4.17 5.08 21.99
C SER A 117 -4.34 5.05 23.51
N PHE A 118 -3.24 5.14 24.26
CA PHE A 118 -3.26 5.13 25.73
C PHE A 118 -3.34 6.50 26.39
N SER A 119 -3.07 7.59 25.66
CA SER A 119 -3.09 8.94 26.24
C SER A 119 -4.51 9.34 26.66
N ASN A 120 -4.64 9.77 27.92
CA ASN A 120 -5.84 10.46 28.43
C ASN A 120 -5.83 11.97 28.12
N ARG A 121 -4.67 12.52 27.74
CA ARG A 121 -4.53 13.94 27.37
C ARG A 121 -4.75 14.12 25.87
N LEU A 122 -5.72 14.97 25.56
CA LEU A 122 -6.12 15.25 24.18
C LEU A 122 -5.01 15.89 23.34
N SER A 123 -4.22 16.80 23.93
CA SER A 123 -3.11 17.47 23.26
C SER A 123 -1.99 16.49 22.87
N ALA A 124 -1.57 15.63 23.80
CA ALA A 124 -0.57 14.60 23.54
C ALA A 124 -1.04 13.62 22.44
N ARG A 125 -2.30 13.19 22.49
CA ARG A 125 -2.89 12.32 21.45
C ARG A 125 -2.78 12.94 20.05
N LYS A 126 -3.05 14.24 19.91
CA LYS A 126 -2.95 14.96 18.62
C LYS A 126 -1.54 14.90 18.06
N VAL A 127 -0.56 15.28 18.87
CA VAL A 127 0.84 15.34 18.46
C VAL A 127 1.31 13.96 18.03
N CYS A 128 0.98 12.92 18.80
CA CYS A 128 1.33 11.55 18.46
C CYS A 128 0.70 11.07 17.13
N LEU A 129 -0.59 11.35 16.89
CA LEU A 129 -1.22 10.99 15.61
C LEU A 129 -0.64 11.78 14.43
N ALA A 130 -0.30 13.05 14.63
CA ALA A 130 0.35 13.87 13.60
C ALA A 130 1.76 13.36 13.28
N VAL A 131 2.56 13.01 14.29
CA VAL A 131 3.87 12.38 14.12
C VAL A 131 3.75 11.07 13.33
N ALA A 132 2.78 10.23 13.67
CA ALA A 132 2.54 8.98 12.94
C ALA A 132 2.15 9.24 11.46
N LEU A 133 1.32 10.25 11.18
CA LEU A 133 0.96 10.61 9.81
C LEU A 133 2.16 11.16 9.03
N ILE A 134 2.96 12.05 9.62
CA ILE A 134 4.18 12.59 9.00
C ILE A 134 5.14 11.46 8.68
N GLY A 135 5.34 10.52 9.61
CA GLY A 135 6.18 9.35 9.38
C GLY A 135 5.64 8.45 8.26
N ALA A 136 4.32 8.22 8.20
CA ALA A 136 3.72 7.45 7.12
C ALA A 136 3.87 8.14 5.75
N VAL A 137 3.72 9.48 5.70
CA VAL A 137 3.95 10.28 4.49
C VAL A 137 5.41 10.17 4.05
N TYR A 138 6.37 10.33 4.97
CA TYR A 138 7.78 10.15 4.69
C TYR A 138 8.07 8.76 4.09
N VAL A 139 7.60 7.69 4.73
CA VAL A 139 7.81 6.31 4.25
C VAL A 139 7.22 6.11 2.86
N SER A 140 6.01 6.61 2.61
CA SER A 140 5.35 6.50 1.31
C SER A 140 6.09 7.26 0.20
N LEU A 141 6.69 8.41 0.52
CA LEU A 141 7.52 9.19 -0.41
C LEU A 141 8.87 8.53 -0.65
N ALA A 142 9.53 8.01 0.39
CA ALA A 142 10.80 7.30 0.29
C ALA A 142 10.66 6.06 -0.61
N TYR A 143 9.61 5.26 -0.40
CA TYR A 143 9.30 4.14 -1.29
C TYR A 143 8.97 4.58 -2.71
N SER A 144 8.18 5.64 -2.89
CA SER A 144 7.82 6.14 -4.22
C SER A 144 9.04 6.66 -4.99
N SER A 145 9.97 7.32 -4.28
CA SER A 145 11.25 7.81 -4.79
C SER A 145 12.14 6.64 -5.25
N VAL A 146 12.41 5.68 -4.36
CA VAL A 146 13.29 4.53 -4.65
C VAL A 146 12.70 3.63 -5.73
N PHE A 147 11.41 3.28 -5.68
CA PHE A 147 10.81 2.46 -6.72
C PHE A 147 10.73 3.16 -8.08
N SER A 148 10.66 4.50 -8.12
CA SER A 148 10.74 5.25 -9.37
C SER A 148 12.14 5.20 -9.99
N MET A 149 13.18 5.23 -9.17
CA MET A 149 14.56 5.07 -9.63
C MET A 149 14.84 3.63 -10.07
N MET A 150 14.32 2.64 -9.32
CA MET A 150 14.44 1.21 -9.66
C MET A 150 13.97 0.93 -11.09
N GLU A 151 12.93 1.63 -11.54
CA GLU A 151 12.34 1.49 -12.87
C GLU A 151 13.12 2.27 -13.96
N ARG A 152 14.23 2.94 -13.60
CA ARG A 152 15.08 3.75 -14.49
C ARG A 152 16.58 3.46 -14.24
N PRO A 153 17.12 2.35 -14.77
CA PRO A 153 18.49 1.92 -14.48
C PRO A 153 19.56 2.95 -14.85
N GLU A 154 19.36 3.67 -15.96
CA GLU A 154 20.29 4.73 -16.39
C GLU A 154 20.33 5.91 -15.43
N LEU A 155 19.18 6.29 -14.85
CA LEU A 155 19.11 7.35 -13.84
C LEU A 155 19.89 6.94 -12.59
N VAL A 156 19.72 5.70 -12.11
CA VAL A 156 20.45 5.19 -10.95
C VAL A 156 21.95 5.21 -11.20
N LYS A 157 22.38 4.78 -12.40
CA LYS A 157 23.79 4.79 -12.80
C LYS A 157 24.36 6.20 -12.80
N GLN A 158 23.64 7.18 -13.36
CA GLN A 158 24.05 8.58 -13.37
C GLN A 158 24.17 9.13 -11.95
N LEU A 159 23.11 9.00 -11.13
CA LEU A 159 23.07 9.55 -9.77
C LEU A 159 24.18 8.98 -8.89
N TYR A 160 24.45 7.68 -9.00
CA TYR A 160 25.54 7.04 -8.25
C TYR A 160 26.93 7.48 -8.72
N ALA A 161 27.11 7.78 -10.01
CA ALA A 161 28.37 8.30 -10.53
C ALA A 161 28.65 9.74 -10.07
N GLU A 162 27.58 10.54 -9.90
CA GLU A 162 27.66 11.92 -9.41
C GLU A 162 27.90 11.99 -7.89
N ASP A 163 27.21 11.16 -7.10
CA ASP A 163 27.35 11.13 -5.65
C ASP A 163 27.12 9.72 -5.06
N GLN A 164 28.12 9.23 -4.33
CA GLN A 164 28.16 7.91 -3.69
C GLN A 164 27.85 7.95 -2.19
N SER A 165 27.48 9.12 -1.64
CA SER A 165 27.24 9.33 -0.21
C SER A 165 26.03 8.57 0.34
N GLY A 166 25.11 8.16 -0.54
CA GLY A 166 23.80 7.60 -0.17
C GLY A 166 22.79 8.64 0.32
N LEU A 167 23.12 9.94 0.20
CA LEU A 167 22.26 11.08 0.57
C LEU A 167 21.52 11.66 -0.64
N VAL A 168 21.52 10.97 -1.78
CA VAL A 168 20.82 11.42 -2.98
C VAL A 168 19.34 11.04 -2.87
N TRP A 169 18.46 12.03 -2.84
CA TRP A 169 17.02 11.82 -3.05
C TRP A 169 16.70 11.86 -4.53
N ASN A 170 15.74 11.05 -5.01
CA ASN A 170 15.35 11.05 -6.42
C ASN A 170 14.91 12.46 -6.89
N PRO A 171 15.69 13.14 -7.76
CA PRO A 171 15.42 14.51 -8.16
C PRO A 171 14.23 14.60 -9.14
N ARG A 172 13.84 13.48 -9.76
CA ARG A 172 12.73 13.41 -10.71
C ARG A 172 11.38 13.29 -9.99
N PHE A 173 11.07 14.23 -9.10
CA PHE A 173 9.83 14.21 -8.30
C PHE A 173 8.55 14.09 -9.14
N LYS A 174 8.53 14.74 -10.31
CA LYS A 174 7.40 14.70 -11.26
C LYS A 174 7.07 13.28 -11.72
N ASP A 175 8.07 12.40 -11.80
CA ASP A 175 7.92 11.03 -12.32
C ASP A 175 7.13 10.12 -11.39
N TYR A 176 7.09 10.43 -10.08
CA TYR A 176 6.37 9.64 -9.09
C TYR A 176 5.31 10.41 -8.31
N LEU A 177 5.19 11.73 -8.50
CA LEU A 177 4.18 12.54 -7.82
C LEU A 177 2.76 12.06 -8.11
N LEU A 178 2.38 11.86 -9.37
CA LEU A 178 1.02 11.43 -9.73
C LEU A 178 0.72 10.02 -9.19
N ARG A 179 1.72 9.12 -9.25
CA ARG A 179 1.63 7.79 -8.67
C ARG A 179 1.44 7.85 -7.15
N TRP A 180 2.18 8.71 -6.47
CA TRP A 180 2.07 8.91 -5.02
C TRP A 180 0.71 9.51 -4.63
N LEU A 181 0.24 10.53 -5.36
CA LEU A 181 -1.09 11.12 -5.16
C LEU A 181 -2.21 10.09 -5.38
N HIS A 182 -2.10 9.25 -6.41
CA HIS A 182 -3.04 8.17 -6.64
C HIS A 182 -3.09 7.17 -5.48
N MET A 183 -1.93 6.81 -4.91
CA MET A 183 -1.87 5.97 -3.71
C MET A 183 -2.51 6.65 -2.50
N MET A 184 -2.25 7.94 -2.28
CA MET A 184 -2.86 8.69 -1.18
C MET A 184 -4.37 8.81 -1.34
N ALA A 185 -4.87 9.01 -2.56
CA ALA A 185 -6.31 8.98 -2.82
C ALA A 185 -6.91 7.59 -2.50
N GLY A 186 -6.23 6.50 -2.85
CA GLY A 186 -6.60 5.14 -2.44
C GLY A 186 -6.63 4.96 -0.92
N ALA A 187 -5.70 5.59 -0.19
CA ALA A 187 -5.72 5.63 1.27
C ALA A 187 -6.98 6.30 1.81
N LEU A 188 -7.35 7.48 1.30
CA LEU A 188 -8.58 8.18 1.68
C LEU A 188 -9.84 7.34 1.38
N THR A 189 -9.87 6.68 0.22
CA THR A 189 -10.98 5.78 -0.16
C THR A 189 -11.16 4.67 0.86
N ILE A 190 -10.11 3.90 1.14
CA ILE A 190 -10.19 2.73 2.03
C ILE A 190 -10.42 3.16 3.49
N GLY A 191 -9.71 4.19 3.96
CA GLY A 191 -9.93 4.73 5.31
C GLY A 191 -11.35 5.22 5.51
N GLY A 192 -11.90 5.94 4.52
CA GLY A 192 -13.30 6.36 4.49
C GLY A 192 -14.26 5.17 4.48
N PHE A 193 -14.05 4.19 3.61
CA PHE A 193 -14.88 2.99 3.50
C PHE A 193 -14.98 2.24 4.84
N PHE A 194 -13.86 2.01 5.51
CA PHE A 194 -13.85 1.34 6.81
C PHE A 194 -14.44 2.20 7.94
N ALA A 195 -14.30 3.52 7.87
CA ALA A 195 -14.94 4.40 8.84
C ALA A 195 -16.47 4.36 8.70
N SER A 196 -16.96 4.30 7.46
CA SER A 196 -18.38 4.13 7.17
C SER A 196 -18.91 2.77 7.58
N SER A 197 -18.14 1.70 7.40
CA SER A 197 -18.56 0.35 7.82
C SER A 197 -18.72 0.21 9.32
N VAL A 198 -17.87 0.89 10.09
CA VAL A 198 -18.01 1.01 11.54
C VAL A 198 -19.21 1.88 11.93
N ALA A 199 -19.55 2.90 11.14
CA ALA A 199 -20.65 3.83 11.42
C ALA A 199 -22.05 3.23 11.18
N VAL A 200 -22.20 2.21 10.33
CA VAL A 200 -23.51 1.58 10.04
C VAL A 200 -24.20 1.02 11.30
N GLY A 201 -23.44 0.64 12.33
CA GLY A 201 -24.00 0.20 13.61
C GLY A 201 -24.49 1.31 14.56
N ASN A 202 -24.38 2.60 14.19
CA ASN A 202 -24.76 3.74 15.03
C ASN A 202 -25.63 4.75 14.23
N PRO A 203 -26.95 4.52 14.10
CA PRO A 203 -27.84 5.35 13.27
C PRO A 203 -27.96 6.81 13.74
N ALA A 204 -27.59 7.12 15.00
CA ALA A 204 -27.63 8.46 15.56
C ALA A 204 -26.41 9.35 15.20
N SER A 205 -25.37 8.81 14.55
CA SER A 205 -24.14 9.56 14.23
C SER A 205 -23.99 9.79 12.71
N PRO A 206 -23.68 11.02 12.25
CA PRO A 206 -23.39 11.26 10.85
C PRO A 206 -22.15 10.47 10.43
N ASP A 207 -22.27 9.68 9.35
CA ASP A 207 -21.21 8.84 8.79
C ASP A 207 -19.95 9.68 8.47
N PRO A 208 -18.86 9.54 9.26
CA PRO A 208 -17.67 10.34 9.05
C PRO A 208 -16.84 9.85 7.85
N GLY A 209 -17.03 8.60 7.43
CA GLY A 209 -16.27 7.97 6.36
C GLY A 209 -16.79 8.29 4.96
N ARG A 210 -18.09 8.57 4.82
CA ARG A 210 -18.74 8.77 3.51
C ARG A 210 -18.06 9.81 2.64
N ARG A 211 -17.73 10.99 3.19
CA ARG A 211 -17.08 12.06 2.42
C ARG A 211 -15.68 11.66 1.97
N PHE A 212 -14.92 11.01 2.87
CA PHE A 212 -13.57 10.52 2.57
C PHE A 212 -13.58 9.42 1.50
N PHE A 213 -14.52 8.49 1.59
CA PHE A 213 -14.71 7.45 0.58
C PHE A 213 -15.01 8.06 -0.80
N LEU A 214 -16.01 8.92 -0.91
CA LEU A 214 -16.42 9.49 -2.19
C LEU A 214 -15.36 10.41 -2.80
N TRP A 215 -14.77 11.32 -2.00
CA TRP A 215 -13.70 12.19 -2.49
C TRP A 215 -12.42 11.40 -2.80
N GLY A 216 -12.09 10.37 -2.02
CA GLY A 216 -11.00 9.45 -2.33
C GLY A 216 -11.20 8.76 -3.67
N MET A 217 -12.42 8.31 -3.99
CA MET A 217 -12.75 7.70 -5.28
C MET A 217 -12.60 8.69 -6.44
N VAL A 218 -13.12 9.92 -6.29
CA VAL A 218 -12.97 10.98 -7.31
C VAL A 218 -11.50 11.33 -7.52
N LEU A 219 -10.76 11.58 -6.44
CA LEU A 219 -9.33 11.90 -6.52
C LEU A 219 -8.55 10.72 -7.10
N GLY A 220 -8.89 9.48 -6.73
CA GLY A 220 -8.26 8.27 -7.24
C GLY A 220 -8.49 8.11 -8.74
N PHE A 221 -9.70 8.37 -9.22
CA PHE A 221 -10.00 8.38 -10.65
C PHE A 221 -9.21 9.46 -11.39
N LEU A 222 -9.25 10.72 -10.92
CA LEU A 222 -8.57 11.85 -11.56
C LEU A 222 -7.05 11.66 -11.59
N THR A 223 -6.45 11.28 -10.47
CA THR A 223 -5.01 11.03 -10.37
C THR A 223 -4.58 9.79 -11.13
N GLY A 224 -5.41 8.75 -11.18
CA GLY A 224 -5.16 7.54 -11.97
C GLY A 224 -5.19 7.82 -13.46
N LEU A 225 -6.16 8.60 -13.92
CA LEU A 225 -6.26 9.05 -15.31
C LEU A 225 -5.07 9.97 -15.68
N ALA A 226 -4.75 10.94 -14.82
CA ALA A 226 -3.59 11.79 -15.01
C ALA A 226 -2.28 10.99 -15.05
N TYR A 227 -2.13 9.99 -14.18
CA TYR A 227 -0.96 9.12 -14.17
C TYR A 227 -0.86 8.29 -15.46
N LEU A 228 -1.98 7.73 -15.93
CA LEU A 228 -2.03 6.97 -17.18
C LEU A 228 -1.56 7.80 -18.38
N PHE A 229 -2.01 9.05 -18.49
CA PHE A 229 -1.55 9.97 -19.53
C PHE A 229 -0.11 10.45 -19.34
N SER A 230 0.40 10.45 -18.10
CA SER A 230 1.80 10.78 -17.81
C SER A 230 2.80 9.68 -18.17
N LEU A 231 2.34 8.48 -18.54
CA LEU A 231 3.22 7.35 -18.89
C LEU A 231 4.03 7.58 -20.18
N GLY A 232 3.71 8.61 -20.97
CA GLY A 232 4.46 8.95 -22.17
C GLY A 232 4.51 7.79 -23.15
N GLU A 233 5.72 7.40 -23.58
CA GLU A 233 5.94 6.32 -24.55
C GLU A 233 5.43 4.95 -24.08
N VAL A 234 5.33 4.72 -22.76
CA VAL A 234 4.86 3.45 -22.18
C VAL A 234 3.35 3.27 -22.34
N ILE A 235 2.57 4.33 -22.57
CA ILE A 235 1.11 4.21 -22.67
C ILE A 235 0.68 3.33 -23.86
N GLY A 236 1.36 3.45 -25.01
CA GLY A 236 1.03 2.69 -26.22
C GLY A 236 1.18 1.18 -26.04
N PRO A 237 2.38 0.70 -25.62
CA PRO A 237 2.60 -0.70 -25.25
C PRO A 237 1.65 -1.17 -24.14
N PHE A 238 1.40 -0.35 -23.13
CA PHE A 238 0.48 -0.69 -22.04
C PHE A 238 -0.95 -0.97 -22.55
N MET A 239 -1.48 -0.13 -23.44
CA MET A 239 -2.82 -0.30 -24.03
C MET A 239 -2.95 -1.55 -24.91
N ARG A 240 -1.85 -2.02 -25.49
CA ARG A 240 -1.82 -3.25 -26.32
C ARG A 240 -1.53 -4.51 -25.51
N SER A 241 -1.09 -4.35 -24.26
CA SER A 241 -0.77 -5.47 -23.37
C SER A 241 -2.04 -6.09 -22.76
N PRO A 242 -1.95 -7.32 -22.23
CA PRO A 242 -3.06 -7.92 -21.47
C PRO A 242 -3.51 -7.10 -20.24
N ALA A 243 -2.73 -6.11 -19.81
CA ALA A 243 -3.07 -5.26 -18.67
C ALA A 243 -4.38 -4.48 -18.87
N ILE A 244 -4.75 -4.13 -20.12
CA ILE A 244 -6.01 -3.44 -20.39
C ILE A 244 -7.23 -4.27 -20.00
N TRP A 245 -7.15 -5.59 -20.19
CA TRP A 245 -8.19 -6.54 -19.82
C TRP A 245 -8.34 -6.74 -18.31
N VAL A 246 -7.37 -6.27 -17.52
CA VAL A 246 -7.45 -6.25 -16.06
C VAL A 246 -7.86 -4.86 -15.56
N LEU A 247 -7.30 -3.80 -16.16
CA LEU A 247 -7.58 -2.41 -15.80
C LEU A 247 -9.05 -2.04 -16.04
N ALA A 248 -9.60 -2.37 -17.21
CA ALA A 248 -10.97 -1.99 -17.57
C ALA A 248 -12.02 -2.61 -16.63
N PRO A 249 -12.01 -3.93 -16.35
CA PRO A 249 -12.87 -4.50 -15.31
C PRO A 249 -12.57 -3.94 -13.92
N GLY A 250 -11.30 -3.65 -13.59
CA GLY A 250 -10.91 -3.00 -12.34
C GLY A 250 -11.58 -1.64 -12.13
N LEU A 251 -11.71 -0.84 -13.19
CA LEU A 251 -12.42 0.44 -13.17
C LEU A 251 -13.93 0.24 -12.99
N VAL A 252 -14.53 -0.74 -13.67
CA VAL A 252 -15.94 -1.09 -13.50
C VAL A 252 -16.22 -1.53 -12.06
N LEU A 253 -15.37 -2.38 -11.48
CA LEU A 253 -15.46 -2.81 -10.09
C LEU A 253 -15.35 -1.63 -9.11
N SER A 254 -14.51 -0.65 -9.43
CA SER A 254 -14.40 0.60 -8.67
C SER A 254 -15.75 1.35 -8.65
N LEU A 255 -16.41 1.51 -9.80
CA LEU A 255 -17.74 2.13 -9.91
C LEU A 255 -18.83 1.31 -9.21
N LEU A 256 -18.80 -0.02 -9.37
CA LEU A 256 -19.71 -0.93 -8.67
C LEU A 256 -19.57 -0.82 -7.16
N SER A 257 -18.35 -0.63 -6.64
CA SER A 257 -18.14 -0.43 -5.20
C SER A 257 -18.90 0.79 -4.68
N VAL A 258 -18.93 1.90 -5.44
CA VAL A 258 -19.69 3.11 -5.08
C VAL A 258 -21.20 2.85 -5.14
N TRP A 259 -21.66 2.14 -6.17
CA TRP A 259 -23.08 1.78 -6.33
C TRP A 259 -23.59 0.93 -5.16
N PHE A 260 -22.87 -0.15 -4.81
CA PHE A 260 -23.23 -1.01 -3.69
C PHE A 260 -23.06 -0.32 -2.34
N TYR A 261 -22.07 0.57 -2.20
CA TYR A 261 -21.91 1.41 -1.02
C TYR A 261 -23.15 2.27 -0.78
N HIS A 262 -23.70 2.88 -1.83
CA HIS A 262 -24.93 3.68 -1.71
C HIS A 262 -26.16 2.84 -1.35
N ARG A 263 -26.22 1.60 -1.84
CA ARG A 263 -27.23 0.59 -1.48
C ARG A 263 -27.05 0.03 -0.06
N ARG A 264 -26.09 0.52 0.72
CA ARG A 264 -25.73 0.04 2.07
C ARG A 264 -25.26 -1.42 2.12
N ASN A 265 -24.97 -2.06 0.98
CA ASN A 265 -24.40 -3.40 0.93
C ASN A 265 -22.87 -3.32 0.97
N LEU A 266 -22.33 -3.14 2.17
CA LEU A 266 -20.90 -2.93 2.37
C LEU A 266 -20.06 -4.18 2.10
N VAL A 267 -20.64 -5.37 2.20
CA VAL A 267 -19.90 -6.62 1.90
C VAL A 267 -19.55 -6.67 0.42
N ILE A 268 -20.54 -6.49 -0.45
CA ILE A 268 -20.30 -6.50 -1.91
C ILE A 268 -19.46 -5.28 -2.33
N ALA A 269 -19.72 -4.10 -1.75
CA ALA A 269 -18.91 -2.92 -2.02
C ALA A 269 -17.43 -3.13 -1.66
N GLY A 270 -17.15 -3.73 -0.50
CA GLY A 270 -15.79 -4.03 -0.05
C GLY A 270 -15.11 -5.08 -0.91
N GLY A 271 -15.84 -6.11 -1.33
CA GLY A 271 -15.35 -7.12 -2.28
C GLY A 271 -14.97 -6.51 -3.63
N ALA A 272 -15.85 -5.68 -4.21
CA ALA A 272 -15.60 -4.97 -5.46
C ALA A 272 -14.41 -4.01 -5.34
N LEU A 273 -14.31 -3.25 -4.24
CA LEU A 273 -13.19 -2.35 -3.96
C LEU A 273 -11.86 -3.11 -3.83
N SER A 274 -11.86 -4.26 -3.14
CA SER A 274 -10.66 -5.09 -2.96
C SER A 274 -10.19 -5.70 -4.28
N LEU A 275 -11.13 -6.17 -5.11
CA LEU A 275 -10.80 -6.72 -6.42
C LEU A 275 -10.33 -5.64 -7.40
N SER A 276 -10.90 -4.44 -7.33
CA SER A 276 -10.41 -3.26 -8.05
C SER A 276 -8.98 -2.87 -7.63
N MET A 277 -8.67 -2.92 -6.33
CA MET A 277 -7.31 -2.70 -5.81
C MET A 277 -6.32 -3.73 -6.37
N LEU A 278 -6.70 -5.01 -6.44
CA LEU A 278 -5.86 -6.05 -7.04
C LEU A 278 -5.60 -5.77 -8.53
N ALA A 279 -6.59 -5.30 -9.27
CA ALA A 279 -6.42 -4.88 -10.66
C ALA A 279 -5.47 -3.68 -10.81
N MET A 280 -5.52 -2.71 -9.89
CA MET A 280 -4.55 -1.60 -9.84
C MET A 280 -3.12 -2.11 -9.57
N VAL A 281 -2.96 -3.02 -8.60
CA VAL A 281 -1.66 -3.64 -8.28
C VAL A 281 -1.09 -4.41 -9.47
N PHE A 282 -1.94 -5.16 -10.20
CA PHE A 282 -1.55 -5.81 -11.44
C PHE A 282 -1.13 -4.80 -12.50
N SER A 283 -1.93 -3.74 -12.72
CA SER A 283 -1.62 -2.69 -13.71
C SER A 283 -0.28 -2.01 -13.40
N ARG A 284 -0.02 -1.74 -12.11
CA ARG A 284 1.28 -1.21 -11.64
C ARG A 284 2.43 -2.16 -11.97
N HIS A 285 2.25 -3.47 -11.79
CA HIS A 285 3.26 -4.46 -12.14
C HIS A 285 3.52 -4.50 -13.65
N SER A 286 2.48 -4.42 -14.48
CA SER A 286 2.62 -4.37 -15.94
C SER A 286 3.38 -3.12 -16.42
N VAL A 287 3.08 -1.95 -15.85
CA VAL A 287 3.83 -0.71 -16.16
C VAL A 287 5.31 -0.87 -15.83
N ARG A 288 5.65 -1.53 -14.72
CA ARG A 288 7.05 -1.80 -14.37
C ARG A 288 7.75 -2.69 -15.40
N LEU A 289 7.09 -3.75 -15.86
CA LEU A 289 7.68 -4.64 -16.87
C LEU A 289 8.01 -3.87 -18.15
N LEU A 290 7.10 -2.98 -18.57
CA LEU A 290 7.30 -2.13 -19.75
C LEU A 290 8.41 -1.08 -19.52
N GLN A 291 8.53 -0.51 -18.32
CA GLN A 291 9.61 0.44 -18.01
C GLN A 291 10.99 -0.21 -17.97
N LEU A 292 11.06 -1.52 -17.66
CA LEU A 292 12.30 -2.28 -17.66
C LEU A 292 12.55 -3.02 -18.99
N GLU A 293 11.68 -2.85 -19.97
CA GLU A 293 11.83 -3.48 -21.28
C GLU A 293 13.16 -3.05 -21.92
N GLY A 294 13.91 -4.01 -22.45
CA GLY A 294 15.26 -3.78 -22.97
C GLY A 294 16.38 -3.82 -21.91
N HIS A 295 16.07 -3.64 -20.63
CA HIS A 295 17.05 -3.75 -19.53
C HIS A 295 16.96 -5.07 -18.76
N PHE A 296 15.75 -5.62 -18.60
CA PHE A 296 15.53 -6.85 -17.83
C PHE A 296 14.26 -7.59 -18.24
N ASP A 297 14.42 -8.88 -18.53
CA ASP A 297 13.31 -9.80 -18.69
C ASP A 297 13.28 -10.81 -17.53
N PRO A 298 12.30 -10.71 -16.62
CA PRO A 298 12.16 -11.66 -15.51
C PRO A 298 11.94 -13.11 -15.96
N SER A 299 11.41 -13.33 -17.16
CA SER A 299 11.13 -14.67 -17.69
C SER A 299 12.39 -15.40 -18.16
N ALA A 300 13.45 -14.65 -18.47
CA ALA A 300 14.75 -15.19 -18.85
C ALA A 300 15.57 -15.69 -17.65
N VAL A 301 15.17 -15.38 -16.41
CA VAL A 301 15.90 -15.80 -15.20
C VAL A 301 15.73 -17.31 -14.98
N PRO A 302 16.83 -18.07 -14.83
CA PRO A 302 16.75 -19.52 -14.65
C PRO A 302 16.03 -19.89 -13.34
N VAL A 303 15.10 -20.84 -13.43
CA VAL A 303 14.37 -21.36 -12.27
C VAL A 303 15.12 -22.57 -11.72
N ARG A 304 15.52 -22.51 -10.46
CA ARG A 304 16.07 -23.65 -9.69
C ARG A 304 15.18 -23.90 -8.48
N PRO A 305 14.14 -24.75 -8.61
CA PRO A 305 13.12 -24.88 -7.59
C PRO A 305 13.68 -25.31 -6.23
N GLN A 306 13.35 -24.55 -5.19
CA GLN A 306 13.66 -24.84 -3.79
C GLN A 306 12.36 -25.11 -3.04
N TRP A 307 11.70 -26.22 -3.38
CA TRP A 307 10.35 -26.54 -2.88
C TRP A 307 10.27 -26.66 -1.36
N THR A 308 11.34 -27.07 -0.68
CA THR A 308 11.38 -27.13 0.79
C THR A 308 11.20 -25.75 1.43
N VAL A 309 11.96 -24.76 0.95
CA VAL A 309 11.86 -23.37 1.44
C VAL A 309 10.51 -22.77 1.08
N PHE A 310 10.02 -23.06 -0.14
CA PHE A 310 8.70 -22.61 -0.59
C PHE A 310 7.57 -23.21 0.26
N ALA A 311 7.61 -24.50 0.57
CA ALA A 311 6.61 -25.16 1.40
C ALA A 311 6.60 -24.59 2.82
N LEU A 312 7.78 -24.32 3.40
CA LEU A 312 7.89 -23.64 4.70
C LEU A 312 7.23 -22.26 4.66
N PHE A 313 7.55 -21.45 3.63
CA PHE A 313 6.90 -20.15 3.43
C PHE A 313 5.38 -20.29 3.35
N LEU A 314 4.87 -21.23 2.55
CA LEU A 314 3.44 -21.41 2.34
C LEU A 314 2.73 -21.82 3.63
N VAL A 315 3.30 -22.76 4.41
CA VAL A 315 2.76 -23.17 5.70
C VAL A 315 2.72 -21.98 6.67
N CYS A 316 3.84 -21.27 6.83
CA CYS A 316 3.90 -20.09 7.69
C CYS A 316 2.90 -19.00 7.25
N PHE A 317 2.76 -18.78 5.94
CA PHE A 317 1.84 -17.78 5.38
C PHE A 317 0.38 -18.16 5.63
N LEU A 318 -0.01 -19.42 5.38
CA LEU A 318 -1.36 -19.90 5.66
C LEU A 318 -1.69 -19.84 7.15
N VAL A 319 -0.74 -20.24 8.02
CA VAL A 319 -0.89 -20.11 9.48
C VAL A 319 -1.10 -18.64 9.87
N ALA A 320 -0.31 -17.71 9.32
CA ALA A 320 -0.48 -16.29 9.57
C ALA A 320 -1.86 -15.77 9.12
N LEU A 321 -2.36 -16.19 7.95
CA LEU A 321 -3.70 -15.83 7.48
C LEU A 321 -4.82 -16.41 8.37
N ILE A 322 -4.69 -17.67 8.79
CA ILE A 322 -5.66 -18.33 9.66
C ILE A 322 -5.69 -17.65 11.02
N LEU A 323 -4.54 -17.45 11.66
CA LEU A 323 -4.43 -16.78 12.96
C LEU A 323 -4.90 -15.33 12.89
N GLY A 324 -4.51 -14.59 11.85
CA GLY A 324 -4.99 -13.21 11.64
C GLY A 324 -6.51 -13.15 11.46
N SER A 325 -7.08 -14.05 10.65
CA SER A 325 -8.53 -14.15 10.46
C SER A 325 -9.27 -14.53 11.75
N TYR A 326 -8.71 -15.46 12.52
CA TYR A 326 -9.25 -15.87 13.82
C TYR A 326 -9.21 -14.71 14.82
N MET A 327 -8.08 -14.01 14.95
CA MET A 327 -7.93 -12.85 15.82
C MET A 327 -8.93 -11.74 15.48
N LEU A 328 -9.13 -11.45 14.19
CA LEU A 328 -10.13 -10.49 13.73
C LEU A 328 -11.55 -10.94 14.12
N ARG A 329 -11.91 -12.21 13.88
CA ARG A 329 -13.22 -12.75 14.27
C ARG A 329 -13.47 -12.64 15.78
N VAL A 330 -12.49 -13.01 16.61
CA VAL A 330 -12.59 -12.90 18.08
C VAL A 330 -12.73 -11.45 18.52
N PHE A 331 -11.95 -10.55 17.93
CA PHE A 331 -12.01 -9.12 18.23
C PHE A 331 -13.40 -8.52 17.93
N PHE A 332 -13.98 -8.85 16.77
CA PHE A 332 -15.31 -8.36 16.41
C PHE A 332 -16.43 -9.00 17.24
N ARG A 333 -16.37 -10.31 17.55
CA ARG A 333 -17.35 -10.96 18.45
C ARG A 333 -17.37 -10.39 19.86
N ARG A 334 -16.20 -10.09 20.45
CA ARG A 334 -16.12 -9.45 21.79
C ARG A 334 -16.63 -8.01 21.80
N ALA A 335 -16.62 -7.32 20.65
CA ALA A 335 -17.18 -5.99 20.55
C ALA A 335 -18.72 -6.01 20.58
N GLU A 336 -19.34 -7.05 20.02
CA GLU A 336 -20.79 -7.28 20.06
C GLU A 336 -21.27 -7.64 21.47
N SER A 337 -20.55 -8.52 22.18
CA SER A 337 -20.94 -9.00 23.53
C SER A 337 -20.77 -7.97 24.66
N ARG A 338 -20.21 -6.78 24.40
CA ARG A 338 -20.10 -5.68 25.37
C ARG A 338 -21.19 -4.61 25.17
N GLN A 339 -22.02 -4.75 24.14
CA GLN A 339 -23.13 -3.84 23.83
C GLN A 339 -24.51 -4.41 24.21
N THR A 340 -24.56 -5.71 24.52
CA THR A 340 -25.64 -6.38 25.28
C THR A 340 -25.29 -6.36 26.75
#